data_AF-A0A139D1B2-F1
#
_entry.id   AF-A0A139D1B2-F1
#
_cell.length_a   1.000
_cell.length_b   1.000
_cell.length_c   1.000
_cell.angle_alpha   90.00
_cell.angle_beta   90.00
_cell.angle_gamma   90.00
#
_symmetry.space_group_name_H-M   'P 1'
#
loop_
_entity.id
_entity.type
_entity.pdbx_description
1 polymer ?
#
loop_
_entity_poly.entity_id
_entity_poly.type
_entity_poly.pdbx_seq_one_letter_code
_entity_poly.pdbx_strand_id
1 'polypeptide(L)'
;MKSKLNQGAKKVYVYDGSYQGLLTALYWSFKLKEIPIKIIPESKFKDDLFYQKRKIKTDNEKAEFLSEQIKKHISKKALHNVFRAYLSETKKIELYIFRYLFTGFKVGKSIDEFLTKD
;
A
#
# COMPACT_ATOMS: atom_id res chain seq x y z
N MET A 1 -22.34 -32.07 5.51
CA MET A 1 -22.55 -30.70 6.03
C MET A 1 -21.49 -30.40 7.09
N LYS A 2 -20.52 -29.53 6.77
CA LYS A 2 -19.80 -28.63 7.70
C LYS A 2 -18.84 -27.73 6.89
N SER A 3 -19.28 -26.48 6.75
CA SER A 3 -18.56 -25.22 6.51
C SER A 3 -17.51 -25.10 5.38
N LYS A 4 -17.98 -24.80 4.15
CA LYS A 4 -17.24 -23.99 3.16
C LYS A 4 -17.24 -22.49 3.54
N LEU A 5 -16.84 -22.16 4.76
CA LEU A 5 -16.56 -20.77 5.18
C LEU A 5 -15.05 -20.55 5.10
N ASN A 6 -14.54 -20.44 3.88
CA ASN A 6 -13.22 -19.88 3.63
C ASN A 6 -13.27 -19.09 2.32
N GLN A 7 -14.17 -18.10 2.27
CA GLN A 7 -13.89 -16.89 1.50
C GLN A 7 -12.96 -16.07 2.41
N GLY A 8 -11.65 -16.15 2.17
CA GLY A 8 -10.66 -15.41 2.96
C GLY A 8 -11.08 -13.95 3.09
N ALA A 9 -11.20 -13.46 4.33
CA ALA A 9 -11.77 -12.16 4.60
C ALA A 9 -11.09 -11.08 3.74
N LYS A 10 -11.91 -10.32 3.01
CA LYS A 10 -11.45 -9.25 2.12
C LYS A 10 -10.99 -8.06 2.97
N LYS A 11 -9.70 -8.04 3.33
CA LYS A 11 -9.11 -6.99 4.16
C LYS A 11 -9.03 -5.66 3.41
N VAL A 12 -9.53 -4.61 4.04
CA VAL A 12 -9.46 -3.23 3.54
C VAL A 12 -8.74 -2.37 4.58
N TYR A 13 -7.65 -1.75 4.17
CA TYR A 13 -6.90 -0.82 5.01
C TYR A 13 -7.47 0.58 4.80
N VAL A 14 -7.88 1.23 5.88
CA VAL A 14 -8.46 2.57 5.88
C VAL A 14 -7.56 3.50 6.68
N TYR A 15 -7.09 4.59 6.07
CA TYR A 15 -6.18 5.57 6.68
C TYR A 15 -6.73 6.99 6.58
N ASP A 16 -6.06 7.98 7.16
CA ASP A 16 -6.52 9.37 7.26
C ASP A 16 -6.44 10.20 5.96
N GLY A 17 -5.92 9.62 4.88
CA GLY A 17 -5.73 10.30 3.60
C GLY A 17 -4.40 11.02 3.45
N SER A 18 -3.58 11.15 4.50
CA SER A 18 -2.26 11.74 4.41
C SER A 18 -1.24 10.79 3.75
N TYR A 19 -0.18 11.35 3.16
CA TYR A 19 0.92 10.56 2.62
C TYR A 19 1.57 9.66 3.69
N GLN A 20 1.73 10.18 4.91
CA GLN A 20 2.29 9.40 6.02
C GLN A 20 1.35 8.28 6.47
N GLY A 21 0.04 8.50 6.44
CA GLY A 21 -0.95 7.46 6.68
C GLY A 21 -0.90 6.35 5.62
N LEU A 22 -0.70 6.71 4.34
CA LEU A 22 -0.49 5.72 3.27
C LEU A 22 0.78 4.90 3.50
N LEU A 23 1.91 5.54 3.80
CA LEU A 23 3.16 4.82 4.10
C LEU A 23 3.02 3.92 5.34
N THR A 24 2.31 4.38 6.37
CA THR A 24 2.00 3.57 7.56
C THR A 24 1.14 2.35 7.20
N ALA A 25 0.14 2.51 6.32
CA ALA A 25 -0.70 1.41 5.85
C ALA A 25 0.11 0.36 5.07
N LEU A 26 0.99 0.82 4.18
CA LEU A 26 1.90 -0.04 3.42
C LEU A 26 2.87 -0.77 4.34
N TYR A 27 3.43 -0.08 5.35
CA TYR A 27 4.29 -0.69 6.37
C TYR A 27 3.59 -1.87 7.02
N TRP A 28 2.35 -1.70 7.49
CA TRP A 28 1.60 -2.78 8.15
C TRP A 28 1.26 -3.92 7.20
N SER A 29 0.97 -3.63 5.93
CA SER A 29 0.75 -4.65 4.91
C SER A 29 1.99 -5.52 4.70
N PHE A 30 3.18 -4.91 4.55
CA PHE A 30 4.43 -5.65 4.44
C PHE A 30 4.82 -6.38 5.73
N LYS A 31 4.73 -5.71 6.88
CA LYS A 31 5.10 -6.26 8.20
C LYS A 31 4.32 -7.51 8.56
N LEU A 32 3.03 -7.55 8.21
CA LEU A 32 2.13 -8.67 8.51
C LEU A 32 1.98 -9.64 7.35
N LYS A 33 2.68 -9.39 6.23
CA LYS A 33 2.57 -10.16 4.98
C LYS A 33 1.11 -10.27 4.50
N GLU A 34 0.35 -9.20 4.69
CA GLU A 34 -1.05 -9.10 4.27
C GLU A 34 -1.14 -8.42 2.90
N ILE A 35 -1.92 -9.01 1.99
CA ILE A 35 -2.23 -8.40 0.69
C ILE A 35 -3.67 -7.83 0.78
N PRO A 36 -3.83 -6.54 1.12
CA PRO A 36 -5.16 -5.94 1.21
C PRO A 36 -5.79 -5.85 -0.17
N ILE A 37 -7.11 -6.04 -0.25
CA ILE A 37 -7.86 -5.87 -1.51
C ILE A 37 -8.07 -4.39 -1.85
N LYS A 38 -7.99 -3.51 -0.84
CA LYS A 38 -8.05 -2.05 -0.96
C LYS A 38 -7.19 -1.41 0.13
N ILE A 39 -6.50 -0.35 -0.24
CA ILE A 39 -5.97 0.66 0.67
C ILE A 39 -6.67 1.95 0.26
N ILE A 40 -7.32 2.63 1.18
CA ILE A 40 -8.21 3.74 0.82
C ILE A 40 -8.28 4.78 1.95
N PRO A 41 -8.32 6.10 1.63
CA PRO A 41 -8.56 7.12 2.63
C PRO A 41 -9.96 6.99 3.25
N GLU A 42 -10.10 7.36 4.51
CA GLU A 42 -11.37 7.33 5.27
C GLU A 42 -12.46 8.14 4.56
N SER A 43 -12.11 9.26 3.93
CA SER A 43 -13.02 10.09 3.14
C SER A 43 -13.61 9.40 1.90
N LYS A 44 -12.93 8.38 1.35
CA LYS A 44 -13.39 7.61 0.18
C LYS A 44 -13.92 6.23 0.58
N PHE A 45 -13.85 5.85 1.86
CA PHE A 45 -14.32 4.56 2.35
C PHE A 45 -15.85 4.56 2.46
N LYS A 46 -16.48 3.56 1.81
CA LYS A 46 -17.89 3.24 1.99
C LYS A 46 -17.97 1.94 2.77
N ASP A 47 -18.70 1.97 3.88
CA ASP A 47 -18.87 0.77 4.70
C ASP A 47 -19.62 -0.30 3.91
N ASP A 48 -19.17 -1.54 4.05
CA ASP A 48 -19.68 -2.69 3.32
C ASP A 48 -19.48 -3.91 4.22
N LEU A 49 -20.59 -4.61 4.48
CA LEU A 49 -20.68 -5.74 5.41
C LEU A 49 -19.69 -6.87 5.07
N PHE A 50 -19.21 -6.92 3.82
CA PHE A 50 -18.31 -7.97 3.33
C PHE A 50 -16.81 -7.66 3.49
N TYR A 51 -16.42 -6.47 3.97
CA TYR A 51 -15.02 -6.13 4.20
C TYR A 51 -14.61 -6.30 5.66
N GLN A 52 -13.41 -6.85 5.86
CA GLN A 52 -12.72 -6.75 7.12
C GLN A 52 -11.95 -5.43 7.14
N LYS A 53 -12.57 -4.38 7.70
CA LYS A 53 -11.96 -3.06 7.85
C LYS A 53 -10.83 -3.12 8.87
N ARG A 54 -9.66 -2.61 8.48
CA ARG A 54 -8.54 -2.32 9.37
C ARG A 54 -8.28 -0.81 9.35
N LYS A 55 -8.57 -0.14 10.47
CA LYS A 55 -8.21 1.27 10.64
C LYS A 55 -6.71 1.38 10.90
N ILE A 56 -6.04 2.21 10.11
CA ILE A 56 -4.62 2.50 10.22
C ILE A 56 -4.48 3.88 10.85
N LYS A 57 -3.88 3.94 12.04
CA LYS A 57 -3.47 5.19 12.67
C LYS A 57 -2.10 5.57 12.09
N THR A 58 -2.00 6.81 11.61
CA THR A 58 -0.74 7.35 11.08
C THR A 58 0.34 7.37 12.15
N ASP A 59 1.54 6.96 11.75
CA ASP A 59 2.70 6.83 12.61
C ASP A 59 3.94 7.24 11.80
N ASN A 60 4.50 8.40 12.14
CA ASN A 60 5.59 9.00 11.37
C ASN A 60 6.87 8.16 11.44
N GLU A 61 7.13 7.44 12.53
CA GLU A 61 8.30 6.58 12.65
C GLU A 61 8.19 5.39 11.69
N LYS A 62 6.98 4.81 11.55
CA LYS A 62 6.73 3.70 10.60
C LYS A 62 6.75 4.18 9.15
N ALA A 63 6.23 5.38 8.88
CA ALA A 63 6.28 6.00 7.57
C ALA A 63 7.73 6.29 7.13
N GLU A 64 8.55 6.86 8.02
CA GLU A 64 9.96 7.11 7.76
C GLU A 64 10.73 5.80 7.59
N PHE A 65 10.49 4.82 8.46
CA PHE A 65 11.09 3.49 8.34
C PHE A 65 10.83 2.88 6.95
N LEU A 66 9.58 2.88 6.49
CA LEU A 66 9.25 2.35 5.16
C LEU A 66 9.94 3.16 4.05
N SER A 67 9.98 4.49 4.17
CA SER A 67 10.67 5.36 3.22
C SER A 67 12.14 5.01 3.09
N GLU A 68 12.83 4.78 4.21
CA GLU A 68 14.22 4.30 4.24
C GLU A 68 14.37 2.91 3.62
N GLN A 69 13.45 1.98 3.90
CA GLN A 69 13.49 0.65 3.27
C GLN A 69 13.33 0.73 1.75
N ILE A 70 12.42 1.59 1.25
CA ILE A 70 12.24 1.80 -0.20
C ILE A 70 13.52 2.35 -0.82
N LYS A 71 14.12 3.39 -0.22
CA LYS A 71 15.37 3.99 -0.70
C LYS A 71 16.52 2.99 -0.73
N LYS A 72 16.65 2.17 0.32
CA LYS A 72 17.72 1.20 0.51
C LYS A 72 17.60 -0.02 -0.39
N HIS A 73 16.40 -0.57 -0.55
CA HIS A 73 16.20 -1.86 -1.22
C HIS A 73 15.70 -1.74 -2.66
N ILE A 74 15.11 -0.60 -3.01
CA ILE A 74 14.57 -0.35 -4.35
C ILE A 74 15.39 0.77 -5.00
N SER A 75 15.05 2.03 -4.69
CA SER A 75 15.80 3.21 -5.09
C SER A 75 15.15 4.49 -4.51
N LYS A 76 15.90 5.62 -4.56
CA LYS A 76 15.32 6.95 -4.32
C LYS A 76 14.24 7.32 -5.35
N LYS A 77 14.43 6.92 -6.61
CA LYS A 77 13.47 7.16 -7.71
C LYS A 77 12.14 6.46 -7.44
N ALA A 78 12.17 5.24 -6.91
CA ALA A 78 10.96 4.52 -6.53
C ALA A 78 10.16 5.25 -5.44
N LEU A 79 10.82 5.82 -4.42
CA LEU A 79 10.12 6.63 -3.41
C LEU A 79 9.49 7.89 -4.03
N HIS A 80 10.19 8.58 -4.94
CA HIS A 80 9.61 9.71 -5.67
C HIS A 80 8.40 9.30 -6.53
N ASN A 81 8.47 8.15 -7.19
CA ASN A 81 7.35 7.63 -7.98
C ASN A 81 6.14 7.32 -7.10
N VAL A 82 6.34 6.77 -5.90
CA VAL A 82 5.27 6.54 -4.92
C VAL A 82 4.60 7.86 -4.53
N PHE A 83 5.39 8.90 -4.24
CA PHE A 83 4.85 10.21 -3.89
C PHE A 83 4.07 10.86 -5.06
N ARG A 84 4.64 10.84 -6.28
CA ARG A 84 3.96 11.34 -7.49
C ARG A 84 2.67 10.58 -7.78
N ALA A 85 2.69 9.26 -7.64
CA ALA A 85 1.51 8.42 -7.79
C ALA A 85 0.44 8.84 -6.78
N TYR A 86 0.79 8.96 -5.50
CA TYR A 86 -0.13 9.43 -4.46
C TYR A 86 -0.80 10.77 -4.83
N LEU A 87 -0.04 11.75 -5.32
CA LEU A 87 -0.55 13.06 -5.73
C LEU A 87 -1.47 13.02 -6.97
N SER A 88 -1.43 11.96 -7.78
CA SER A 88 -2.30 11.85 -8.97
C SER A 88 -3.77 11.67 -8.61
N GLU A 89 -4.08 11.26 -7.38
CA GLU A 89 -5.41 10.91 -6.90
C GLU A 89 -6.19 9.92 -7.77
N THR A 90 -5.47 9.17 -8.61
CA THR A 90 -6.08 8.20 -9.53
C THR A 90 -6.85 7.14 -8.75
N LYS A 91 -7.96 6.66 -9.30
CA LYS A 91 -8.76 5.59 -8.68
C LYS A 91 -7.89 4.34 -8.42
N LYS A 92 -7.86 3.87 -7.17
CA LYS A 92 -7.06 2.70 -6.68
C LYS A 92 -5.54 2.93 -6.64
N ILE A 93 -5.07 4.17 -6.69
CA ILE A 93 -3.65 4.47 -6.78
C ILE A 93 -2.83 3.88 -5.63
N GLU A 94 -3.38 3.84 -4.42
CA GLU A 94 -2.75 3.26 -3.23
C GLU A 94 -2.48 1.77 -3.41
N LEU A 95 -3.38 1.04 -4.09
CA LEU A 95 -3.18 -0.37 -4.40
C LEU A 95 -2.14 -0.57 -5.50
N TYR A 96 -2.06 0.33 -6.48
CA TYR A 96 -1.00 0.29 -7.50
C TYR A 96 0.37 0.61 -6.89
N ILE A 97 0.45 1.57 -5.98
CA ILE A 97 1.63 1.85 -5.17
C ILE A 97 2.06 0.60 -4.40
N PHE A 98 1.12 -0.08 -3.72
CA PHE A 98 1.41 -1.33 -3.03
C PHE A 98 2.03 -2.38 -3.96
N ARG A 99 1.43 -2.61 -5.13
CA ARG A 99 1.91 -3.61 -6.11
C ARG A 99 3.28 -3.24 -6.68
N TYR A 100 3.49 -1.95 -6.97
CA TYR A 100 4.76 -1.42 -7.42
C TYR A 100 5.86 -1.70 -6.40
N LEU A 101 5.62 -1.36 -5.12
CA LEU A 101 6.56 -1.62 -4.04
C LEU A 101 6.75 -3.11 -3.76
N PHE A 102 5.68 -3.91 -3.79
CA PHE A 102 5.76 -5.36 -3.61
C PHE A 102 6.63 -6.02 -4.68
N THR A 103 6.59 -5.52 -5.91
CA THR A 103 7.46 -5.98 -6.99
C THR A 103 8.87 -5.43 -6.80
N GLY A 104 9.01 -4.15 -6.50
CA GLY A 104 10.31 -3.50 -6.25
C GLY A 104 11.11 -4.15 -5.12
N PHE A 105 10.47 -4.58 -4.03
CA PHE A 105 11.15 -5.32 -2.96
C PHE A 105 11.63 -6.73 -3.37
N LYS A 106 11.15 -7.27 -4.50
CA LYS A 106 11.64 -8.54 -5.06
C LYS A 106 12.76 -8.35 -6.06
N VAL A 107 12.66 -7.34 -6.92
CA VAL A 107 13.56 -7.14 -8.07
C VAL A 107 14.58 -6.02 -7.87
N GLY A 108 14.46 -5.26 -6.79
CA GLY A 108 15.30 -4.12 -6.46
C GLY A 108 15.16 -2.97 -7.47
N LYS A 109 16.27 -2.29 -7.73
CA LYS A 109 16.35 -1.09 -8.59
C LYS A 109 15.88 -1.31 -10.03
N SER A 110 15.91 -2.54 -10.56
CA SER A 110 15.47 -2.87 -11.92
C SER A 110 14.02 -2.46 -12.21
N ILE A 111 13.18 -2.32 -11.17
CA ILE A 111 11.81 -1.82 -11.31
C ILE A 111 11.74 -0.44 -11.99
N ASP A 112 12.77 0.40 -11.81
CA ASP A 112 12.83 1.75 -12.36
C ASP A 112 12.96 1.76 -13.89
N GLU A 113 13.40 0.65 -14.49
CA GLU A 113 13.56 0.47 -15.94
C GLU A 113 12.25 0.04 -16.60
N PHE A 114 11.34 -0.60 -15.85
CA PHE A 114 10.02 -1.00 -16.35
C PHE A 114 9.09 0.19 -16.57
N LEU A 115 9.43 1.35 -15.99
CA LEU A 115 8.69 2.60 -16.12
C LEU A 115 9.25 3.52 -17.22
N THR A 116 10.37 3.18 -17.86
CA THR A 116 11.07 4.05 -18.82
C THR A 116 11.00 3.57 -20.26
N LYS A 117 10.08 2.65 -20.59
CA LYS A 117 9.83 2.27 -21.98
C LYS A 117 8.68 3.11 -22.55
N ASP A 118 9.06 4.22 -23.16
CA ASP A 118 8.38 4.79 -24.32
C ASP A 118 9.08 4.29 -25.59
#